data_AF-A0A9D4M2Q1-F1
#
_entry.id   AF-A0A9D4M2Q1-F1
#
_cell.length_a   1.000
_cell.length_b   1.000
_cell.length_c   1.000
_cell.angle_alpha   90.00
_cell.angle_beta   90.00
_cell.angle_gamma   90.00
#
_symmetry.space_group_name_H-M   'P 1'
#
loop_
_entity.id
_entity.type
_entity.pdbx_description
1 polymer ?
#
loop_
_entity_poly.entity_id
_entity_poly.type
_entity_poly.pdbx_seq_one_letter_code
_entity_poly.pdbx_strand_id
1 'polypeptide(L)'
;MDETKPETPDVQGTDEDNGKDDPDITEVNKSLEKEDTNMAVGNNVKENEDTNDHKDDSNATDELQVEMLQVDMSAVERMSTATLGLVLPTLQKAKGTLNELLTNQEVLIETVQQENTKFQDTEALLRLKETMQQARVYHNKLISLKKEMTFLLDKSTKLKSRAVRLQQQRQREDLARAAQREKELEREQMLKPKIAQPSPPKTAQRSPAPT
;
A
#
# COMPACT_ATOMS: atom_id res chain seq x y z
N MET A 1 -3.96 8.48 -62.58
CA MET A 1 -3.53 7.88 -61.30
C MET A 1 -4.80 7.51 -60.61
N ASP A 2 -5.07 6.22 -60.63
CA ASP A 2 -6.37 5.58 -60.46
C ASP A 2 -6.70 5.38 -58.98
N GLU A 3 -7.98 5.50 -58.65
CA GLU A 3 -8.55 5.19 -57.34
C GLU A 3 -8.55 3.68 -57.13
N THR A 4 -8.26 3.19 -55.91
CA THR A 4 -8.98 2.09 -55.21
C THR A 4 -8.18 1.54 -54.02
N LYS A 5 -8.73 1.75 -52.82
CA LYS A 5 -8.83 0.77 -51.73
C LYS A 5 -10.30 0.25 -51.82
N PRO A 6 -10.77 -0.89 -51.23
CA PRO A 6 -10.15 -1.71 -50.18
C PRO A 6 -10.42 -3.24 -50.24
N GLU A 7 -9.80 -4.03 -49.36
CA GLU A 7 -10.43 -5.22 -48.77
C GLU A 7 -9.65 -5.77 -47.56
N THR A 8 -10.40 -6.08 -46.50
CA THR A 8 -10.08 -6.93 -45.36
C THR A 8 -10.80 -8.27 -45.54
N PRO A 9 -10.39 -9.35 -44.86
CA PRO A 9 -11.38 -10.00 -43.99
C PRO A 9 -10.86 -10.53 -42.63
N ASP A 10 -11.82 -10.58 -41.70
CA ASP A 10 -12.10 -11.48 -40.55
C ASP A 10 -10.94 -12.12 -39.74
N VAL A 11 -10.84 -11.88 -38.42
CA VAL A 11 -11.66 -12.33 -37.26
C VAL A 11 -11.52 -13.82 -36.94
N GLN A 12 -10.83 -14.10 -35.83
CA GLN A 12 -11.01 -15.19 -34.84
C GLN A 12 -10.01 -14.88 -33.71
N GLY A 13 -10.34 -14.68 -32.43
CA GLY A 13 -11.44 -15.21 -31.64
C GLY A 13 -10.94 -16.39 -30.81
N THR A 14 -10.29 -16.13 -29.66
CA THR A 14 -10.19 -17.05 -28.52
C THR A 14 -10.00 -16.25 -27.24
N ASP A 15 -11.10 -16.10 -26.52
CA ASP A 15 -11.14 -15.74 -25.10
C ASP A 15 -10.81 -17.01 -24.30
N GLU A 16 -9.75 -16.98 -23.50
CA GLU A 16 -9.58 -17.91 -22.38
C GLU A 16 -9.61 -17.09 -21.08
N ASP A 17 -10.81 -17.07 -20.51
CA ASP A 17 -11.15 -16.75 -19.14
C ASP A 17 -10.47 -17.77 -18.20
N ASN A 18 -9.63 -17.28 -17.30
CA ASN A 18 -9.09 -18.09 -16.22
C ASN A 18 -9.19 -17.29 -14.92
N GLY A 19 -10.42 -17.24 -14.39
CA GLY A 19 -10.66 -16.92 -13.00
C GLY A 19 -9.95 -17.92 -12.10
N LYS A 20 -8.95 -17.44 -11.37
CA LYS A 20 -8.44 -18.12 -10.18
C LYS A 20 -8.60 -17.20 -8.99
N ASP A 21 -9.34 -17.74 -8.04
CA ASP A 21 -9.64 -17.20 -6.73
C ASP A 21 -8.35 -16.89 -5.95
N ASP A 22 -8.15 -15.63 -5.58
CA ASP A 22 -7.16 -15.25 -4.56
C ASP A 22 -7.87 -15.11 -3.21
N PRO A 23 -7.30 -15.68 -2.13
CA PRO A 23 -7.94 -15.72 -0.82
C PRO A 23 -7.91 -14.35 -0.12
N ASP A 24 -9.02 -14.08 0.58
CA ASP A 24 -9.22 -12.99 1.52
C ASP A 24 -8.16 -13.04 2.63
N ILE A 25 -7.24 -12.07 2.64
CA ILE A 25 -6.27 -11.86 3.72
C ILE A 25 -6.75 -10.69 4.56
N THR A 26 -7.81 -10.94 5.32
CA THR A 26 -8.13 -10.16 6.50
C THR A 26 -7.62 -10.94 7.71
N GLU A 27 -6.94 -10.23 8.63
CA GLU A 27 -6.71 -10.66 10.03
C GLU A 27 -5.43 -11.45 10.36
N VAL A 28 -4.25 -10.80 10.34
CA VAL A 28 -3.17 -11.11 11.31
C VAL A 28 -2.40 -9.84 11.68
N ASN A 29 -2.89 -9.13 12.69
CA ASN A 29 -2.07 -8.18 13.47
C ASN A 29 -2.69 -8.03 14.85
N LYS A 30 -2.37 -8.96 15.76
CA LYS A 30 -2.51 -8.73 17.19
C LYS A 30 -1.59 -9.66 17.98
N SER A 31 -0.87 -9.04 18.91
CA SER A 31 -0.14 -9.63 20.03
C SER A 31 1.33 -9.92 19.73
N LEU A 32 2.21 -9.10 20.31
CA LEU A 32 3.36 -9.52 21.11
C LEU A 32 4.05 -8.24 21.64
N GLU A 33 3.51 -7.71 22.73
CA GLU A 33 4.29 -6.91 23.68
C GLU A 33 4.18 -7.58 25.04
N LYS A 34 5.32 -7.57 25.75
CA LYS A 34 5.57 -7.89 27.17
C LYS A 34 5.95 -9.35 27.46
N GLU A 35 7.23 -9.55 27.77
CA GLU A 35 7.65 -10.18 29.03
C GLU A 35 9.16 -9.94 29.27
N ASP A 36 9.47 -9.00 30.17
CA ASP A 36 10.69 -8.97 30.95
C ASP A 36 10.36 -9.53 32.34
N THR A 37 11.00 -10.60 32.79
CA THR A 37 11.22 -10.86 34.24
C THR A 37 12.38 -11.82 34.51
N ASN A 38 13.47 -11.25 35.01
CA ASN A 38 14.37 -11.70 36.08
C ASN A 38 14.53 -13.21 36.37
N MET A 39 15.76 -13.72 36.17
CA MET A 39 16.31 -14.84 36.93
C MET A 39 17.24 -14.31 38.03
N ALA A 40 16.74 -14.26 39.26
CA ALA A 40 17.54 -14.11 40.47
C ALA A 40 17.57 -15.47 41.19
N VAL A 41 18.73 -16.12 41.21
CA VAL A 41 18.96 -17.37 41.96
C VAL A 41 19.71 -17.01 43.24
N GLY A 42 18.98 -16.88 44.34
CA GLY A 42 19.52 -16.84 45.70
C GLY A 42 19.48 -18.23 46.31
N ASN A 43 20.65 -18.83 46.54
CA ASN A 43 20.76 -20.10 47.28
C ASN A 43 20.94 -19.83 48.77
N ASN A 44 19.97 -20.29 49.54
CA ASN A 44 19.90 -20.24 51.00
C ASN A 44 20.46 -21.57 51.54
N VAL A 45 21.65 -21.54 52.15
CA VAL A 45 22.19 -22.69 52.91
C VAL A 45 21.67 -22.58 54.34
N LYS A 46 20.89 -23.57 54.76
CA LYS A 46 20.43 -23.73 56.15
C LYS A 46 21.57 -24.32 56.97
N GLU A 47 22.05 -23.56 57.93
CA GLU A 47 22.88 -24.04 59.04
C GLU A 47 21.99 -24.83 60.01
N ASN A 48 22.35 -26.10 60.25
CA ASN A 48 21.81 -26.88 61.36
C ASN A 48 22.82 -26.81 62.50
N GLU A 49 22.46 -26.08 63.56
CA GLU A 49 23.06 -26.24 64.88
C GLU A 49 22.45 -27.48 65.54
N ASP A 50 23.26 -28.49 65.82
CA ASP A 50 22.93 -29.51 66.82
C ASP A 50 23.95 -29.42 67.95
N THR A 51 23.43 -28.98 69.08
CA THR A 51 24.06 -28.92 70.40
C THR A 51 24.38 -30.34 70.90
N ASN A 52 25.60 -30.58 71.37
CA ASN A 52 25.83 -31.64 72.33
C ASN A 52 26.85 -31.20 73.40
N ASP A 53 26.34 -31.16 74.62
CA ASP A 53 26.99 -30.85 75.87
C ASP A 53 27.39 -32.18 76.55
N HIS A 54 28.69 -32.43 76.77
CA HIS A 54 29.14 -33.01 78.03
C HIS A 54 30.66 -33.04 78.23
N LYS A 55 31.07 -32.30 79.27
CA LYS A 55 32.08 -32.58 80.32
C LYS A 55 33.55 -32.78 79.95
N ASP A 56 34.31 -31.76 80.40
CA ASP A 56 35.67 -31.85 80.92
C ASP A 56 35.90 -33.11 81.78
N ASP A 57 36.91 -33.90 81.43
CA ASP A 57 37.72 -34.57 82.44
C ASP A 57 39.20 -34.63 82.01
N SER A 58 39.98 -33.96 82.84
CA SER A 58 41.40 -34.10 83.18
C SER A 58 42.37 -34.89 82.27
N ASN A 59 43.43 -34.15 81.91
CA ASN A 59 44.81 -34.55 82.15
C ASN A 59 45.34 -35.78 81.40
N ALA A 60 45.74 -35.55 80.16
CA ALA A 60 47.00 -36.05 79.65
C ALA A 60 47.48 -35.09 78.55
N THR A 61 48.47 -34.27 78.87
CA THR A 61 49.43 -33.80 77.86
C THR A 61 50.10 -35.03 77.27
N ASP A 62 49.41 -35.67 76.33
CA ASP A 62 50.05 -36.53 75.35
C ASP A 62 50.83 -35.55 74.47
N GLU A 63 52.15 -35.58 74.64
CA GLU A 63 53.07 -34.90 73.78
C GLU A 63 52.84 -35.45 72.37
N LEU A 64 51.90 -34.84 71.65
CA LEU A 64 51.90 -34.85 70.20
C LEU A 64 53.20 -34.15 69.82
N GLN A 65 54.26 -34.95 69.77
CA GLN A 65 55.36 -34.74 68.87
C GLN A 65 54.70 -34.50 67.53
N VAL A 66 54.48 -33.23 67.22
CA VAL A 66 54.41 -32.76 65.85
C VAL A 66 55.77 -33.13 65.34
N GLU A 67 55.86 -34.37 64.86
CA GLU A 67 56.96 -34.83 64.05
C GLU A 67 56.97 -33.82 62.92
N MET A 68 57.90 -32.88 63.03
CA MET A 68 58.09 -31.83 62.05
C MET A 68 58.62 -32.61 60.85
N LEU A 69 57.69 -33.16 60.07
CA LEU A 69 57.96 -33.97 58.90
C LEU A 69 58.96 -33.15 58.12
N GLN A 70 60.20 -33.63 58.08
CA GLN A 70 61.24 -33.00 57.31
C GLN A 70 60.85 -33.23 55.86
N VAL A 71 60.06 -32.30 55.33
CA VAL A 71 59.65 -32.32 53.94
C VAL A 71 60.92 -32.12 53.13
N ASP A 72 61.31 -33.16 52.39
CA ASP A 72 62.38 -33.04 51.42
C ASP A 72 61.97 -32.00 50.38
N MET A 73 62.56 -30.80 50.47
CA MET A 73 62.29 -29.70 49.56
C MET A 73 62.57 -30.13 48.11
N SER A 74 63.53 -31.04 47.90
CA SER A 74 63.84 -31.59 46.58
C SER A 74 62.71 -32.48 46.04
N ALA A 75 62.03 -33.25 46.90
CA ALA A 75 60.85 -34.03 46.51
C ALA A 75 59.66 -33.13 46.17
N VAL A 76 59.45 -32.05 46.93
CA VAL A 76 58.39 -31.07 46.64
C VAL A 76 58.66 -30.35 45.32
N GLU A 77 59.90 -29.95 45.05
CA GLU A 77 60.28 -29.32 43.79
C GLU A 77 60.07 -30.25 42.60
N ARG A 78 60.51 -31.52 42.71
CA ARG A 78 60.28 -32.54 41.66
C ARG A 78 58.79 -32.77 41.40
N MET A 79 57.99 -32.91 42.46
CA MET A 79 56.55 -33.13 42.33
C MET A 79 55.85 -31.90 41.74
N SER A 80 56.16 -30.70 42.22
CA SER A 80 55.59 -29.46 41.69
C SER A 80 55.94 -29.26 40.22
N THR A 81 57.20 -29.54 39.84
CA THR A 81 57.66 -29.48 38.45
C THR A 81 56.97 -30.52 37.58
N ALA A 82 56.80 -31.75 38.07
CA ALA A 82 56.08 -32.80 37.35
C ALA A 82 54.60 -32.46 37.17
N THR A 83 53.93 -31.97 38.22
CA THR A 83 52.53 -31.53 38.16
C THR A 83 52.35 -30.36 37.20
N LEU A 84 53.23 -29.34 37.26
CA LEU A 84 53.22 -28.24 36.30
C LEU A 84 53.48 -28.72 34.87
N GLY A 85 54.43 -29.66 34.69
CA GLY A 85 54.75 -30.26 33.40
C GLY A 85 53.58 -31.03 32.78
N LEU A 86 52.67 -31.58 33.58
CA LEU A 86 51.47 -32.28 33.11
C LEU A 86 50.30 -31.32 32.82
N VAL A 87 50.08 -30.35 33.71
CA VAL A 87 48.90 -29.48 33.67
C VAL A 87 49.08 -28.33 32.69
N LEU A 88 50.26 -27.71 32.64
CA LEU A 88 50.51 -26.53 31.82
C LEU A 88 50.30 -26.76 30.31
N PRO A 89 50.79 -27.84 29.70
CA PRO A 89 50.56 -28.10 28.27
C PRO A 89 49.08 -28.31 27.95
N THR A 90 48.34 -28.97 28.85
CA THR A 90 46.90 -29.21 28.70
C THR A 90 46.13 -27.89 28.74
N LEU A 91 46.46 -26.99 29.67
CA LEU A 91 45.87 -25.65 29.74
C LEU A 91 46.20 -24.82 28.50
N GLN A 92 47.44 -24.87 28.01
CA GLN A 92 47.84 -24.16 26.79
C GLN A 92 47.08 -24.68 25.56
N LYS A 93 46.89 -26.01 25.46
CA LYS A 93 46.07 -26.62 24.41
C LYS A 93 44.62 -26.16 24.50
N ALA A 94 44.02 -26.20 25.69
CA ALA A 94 42.64 -25.75 25.91
C ALA A 94 42.44 -24.27 25.55
N LYS A 95 43.41 -23.42 25.91
CA LYS A 95 43.44 -22.01 25.51
C LYS A 95 43.49 -21.86 23.98
N GLY A 96 44.34 -22.64 23.31
CA GLY A 96 44.44 -22.65 21.85
C GLY A 96 43.12 -23.03 21.17
N THR A 97 42.50 -24.11 21.62
CA THR A 97 41.19 -24.55 21.07
C THR A 97 40.08 -23.55 21.34
N LEU A 98 40.09 -22.89 22.50
CA LEU A 98 39.11 -21.86 22.82
C LEU A 98 39.27 -20.63 21.93
N ASN A 99 40.52 -20.21 21.68
CA ASN A 99 40.80 -19.11 20.77
C ASN A 99 40.35 -19.43 19.35
N GLU A 100 40.62 -20.64 18.86
CA GLU A 100 40.15 -21.08 17.53
C GLU A 100 38.62 -21.08 17.46
N LEU A 101 37.96 -21.59 18.49
CA LEU A 101 36.49 -21.56 18.57
C LEU A 101 35.96 -20.12 18.57
N LEU A 102 36.60 -19.21 19.32
CA LEU A 102 36.22 -17.81 19.36
C LEU A 102 36.35 -17.17 17.96
N THR A 103 37.48 -17.39 17.28
CA THR A 103 37.68 -16.86 15.92
C THR A 103 36.66 -17.42 14.94
N ASN A 104 36.31 -18.71 15.06
CA ASN A 104 35.31 -19.33 14.21
C ASN A 104 33.91 -18.74 14.48
N GLN A 105 33.60 -18.44 15.75
CA GLN A 105 32.34 -17.78 16.12
C GLN A 105 32.28 -16.34 15.58
N GLU A 106 33.38 -15.59 15.64
CA GLU A 106 33.45 -14.24 15.06
C GLU A 106 33.16 -14.26 13.56
N VAL A 107 33.83 -15.14 12.81
CA VAL A 107 33.58 -15.31 11.37
C VAL A 107 32.13 -15.70 11.08
N LEU A 108 31.56 -16.61 11.88
CA LEU A 108 30.16 -17.02 11.72
C LEU A 108 29.20 -15.87 11.97
N ILE A 109 29.43 -15.07 13.01
CA ILE A 109 28.61 -13.90 13.34
C ILE A 109 28.66 -12.90 12.18
N GLU A 110 29.85 -12.56 11.69
CA GLU A 110 30.00 -11.67 10.53
C GLU A 110 29.28 -12.22 9.29
N THR A 111 29.41 -13.52 9.03
CA THR A 111 28.76 -14.17 7.88
C THR A 111 27.23 -14.06 8.00
N VAL A 112 26.67 -14.35 9.17
CA VAL A 112 25.22 -14.26 9.40
C VAL A 112 24.73 -12.81 9.30
N GLN A 113 25.50 -11.85 9.80
CA GLN A 113 25.17 -10.42 9.67
C GLN A 113 25.16 -9.95 8.21
N GLN A 114 26.13 -10.40 7.40
CA GLN A 114 26.16 -10.14 5.96
C GLN A 114 24.94 -10.75 5.26
N GLU A 115 24.58 -12.00 5.56
CA GLU A 115 23.38 -12.62 5.00
C GLU A 115 22.10 -11.90 5.42
N ASN A 116 21.96 -11.50 6.68
CA ASN A 116 20.84 -10.68 7.16
C ASN A 116 20.72 -9.37 6.37
N THR A 117 21.83 -8.72 6.06
CA THR A 117 21.85 -7.49 5.26
C THR A 117 21.37 -7.77 3.83
N LYS A 118 21.84 -8.86 3.20
CA LYS A 118 21.37 -9.26 1.86
C LYS A 118 19.87 -9.58 1.83
N PHE A 119 19.32 -10.18 2.90
CA PHE A 119 17.88 -10.42 3.00
C PHE A 119 17.09 -9.12 3.05
N GLN A 120 17.55 -8.14 3.84
CA GLN A 120 16.90 -6.81 3.89
C GLN A 120 16.93 -6.09 2.54
N ASP A 121 18.06 -6.15 1.82
CA ASP A 121 18.17 -5.58 0.48
C ASP A 121 17.21 -6.25 -0.51
N THR A 122 17.05 -7.57 -0.39
CA THR A 122 16.11 -8.34 -1.23
C THR A 122 14.66 -7.97 -0.92
N GLU A 123 14.32 -7.79 0.35
CA GLU A 123 12.99 -7.34 0.77
C GLU A 123 12.66 -5.95 0.21
N ALA A 124 13.62 -5.02 0.26
CA ALA A 124 13.47 -3.68 -0.33
C ALA A 124 13.21 -3.75 -1.84
N LEU A 125 13.91 -4.65 -2.56
CA LEU A 125 13.70 -4.89 -3.99
C LEU A 125 12.32 -5.48 -4.29
N LEU A 126 11.83 -6.41 -3.45
CA LEU A 126 10.48 -6.96 -3.57
C LEU A 126 9.42 -5.87 -3.42
N ARG A 127 9.56 -5.00 -2.41
CA ARG A 127 8.66 -3.87 -2.17
C ARG A 127 8.67 -2.88 -3.33
N LEU A 128 9.83 -2.60 -3.91
CA LEU A 128 9.94 -1.77 -5.10
C LEU A 128 9.19 -2.39 -6.29
N LYS A 129 9.36 -3.70 -6.52
CA LYS A 129 8.66 -4.44 -7.58
C LYS A 129 7.15 -4.36 -7.42
N GLU A 130 6.64 -4.54 -6.20
CA GLU A 130 5.21 -4.41 -5.89
C GLU A 130 4.72 -2.99 -6.20
N THR A 131 5.45 -1.97 -5.76
CA THR A 131 5.12 -0.56 -6.03
C THR A 131 5.08 -0.27 -7.54
N MET A 132 6.03 -0.82 -8.31
CA MET A 132 6.03 -0.70 -9.78
C MET A 132 4.84 -1.41 -10.43
N GLN A 133 4.41 -2.55 -9.89
CA GLN A 133 3.23 -3.26 -10.38
C GLN A 133 1.96 -2.46 -10.10
N GLN A 134 1.81 -1.91 -8.90
CA GLN A 134 0.69 -1.03 -8.55
C GLN A 134 0.64 0.21 -9.44
N ALA A 135 1.80 0.83 -9.71
CA ALA A 135 1.90 1.96 -10.63
C ALA A 135 1.42 1.60 -12.05
N ARG A 136 1.76 0.41 -12.56
CA ARG A 136 1.25 -0.08 -13.85
C ARG A 136 -0.26 -0.26 -13.86
N VAL A 137 -0.83 -0.83 -12.80
CA VAL A 137 -2.28 -1.00 -12.66
C VAL A 137 -2.99 0.35 -12.69
N TYR A 138 -2.52 1.33 -11.93
CA TYR A 138 -3.11 2.68 -11.95
C TYR A 138 -2.94 3.40 -13.28
N HIS A 139 -1.81 3.22 -13.95
CA HIS A 139 -1.60 3.75 -15.29
C HIS A 139 -2.63 3.21 -16.29
N ASN A 140 -2.85 1.88 -16.28
CA ASN A 140 -3.87 1.25 -17.12
C ASN A 140 -5.28 1.75 -16.79
N LYS A 141 -5.61 1.90 -15.50
CA LYS A 141 -6.89 2.46 -15.06
C LYS A 141 -7.09 3.89 -15.57
N LEU A 142 -6.05 4.73 -15.52
CA LEU A 142 -6.11 6.10 -16.02
C LEU A 142 -6.31 6.14 -17.55
N ILE A 143 -5.65 5.25 -18.29
CA ILE A 143 -5.85 5.12 -19.74
C ILE A 143 -7.29 4.72 -20.06
N SER A 144 -7.84 3.73 -19.35
CA SER A 144 -9.23 3.28 -19.52
C SER A 144 -10.21 4.42 -19.23
N LEU A 145 -10.05 5.13 -18.10
CA LEU A 145 -10.89 6.27 -17.75
C LEU A 145 -10.79 7.39 -18.81
N LYS A 146 -9.59 7.71 -19.29
CA LYS A 146 -9.39 8.70 -20.37
C LYS A 146 -10.14 8.30 -21.66
N LYS A 147 -10.11 7.02 -22.03
CA LYS A 147 -10.83 6.51 -23.20
C LYS A 147 -12.35 6.68 -23.02
N GLU A 148 -12.87 6.30 -21.87
CA GLU A 148 -14.30 6.46 -21.54
C GLU A 148 -14.74 7.93 -21.51
N MET A 149 -13.93 8.79 -20.90
CA MET A 149 -14.19 10.23 -20.85
C MET A 149 -14.22 10.85 -22.26
N THR A 150 -13.25 10.50 -23.11
CA THR A 150 -13.22 10.94 -24.51
C THR A 150 -14.45 10.46 -25.26
N PHE A 151 -14.83 9.19 -25.09
CA PHE A 151 -16.02 8.63 -25.74
C PHE A 151 -17.32 9.33 -25.31
N LEU A 152 -17.48 9.61 -24.01
CA LEU A 152 -18.63 10.35 -23.49
C LEU A 152 -18.65 11.79 -24.01
N LEU A 153 -17.50 12.45 -24.10
CA LEU A 153 -17.37 13.80 -24.65
C LEU A 153 -17.76 13.83 -26.14
N ASP A 154 -17.33 12.86 -26.92
CA ASP A 154 -17.69 12.74 -28.34
C ASP A 154 -19.20 12.53 -28.52
N LYS A 155 -19.79 11.63 -27.73
CA LYS A 155 -21.24 11.41 -27.71
C LYS A 155 -22.00 12.68 -27.34
N SER A 156 -21.57 13.36 -26.29
CA SER A 156 -22.18 14.59 -25.80
C SER A 156 -22.09 15.72 -26.82
N THR A 157 -20.95 15.84 -27.51
CA THR A 157 -20.71 16.86 -28.54
C THR A 157 -21.59 16.63 -29.77
N LYS A 158 -21.75 15.37 -30.21
CA LYS A 158 -22.67 15.00 -31.29
C LYS A 158 -24.12 15.29 -30.92
N LEU A 159 -24.53 14.95 -29.70
CA LEU A 159 -25.88 15.20 -29.20
C LEU A 159 -26.17 16.71 -29.12
N LYS A 160 -25.25 17.50 -28.57
CA LYS A 160 -25.33 18.97 -28.54
C LYS A 160 -25.49 19.56 -29.94
N SER A 161 -24.68 19.11 -30.89
CA SER A 161 -24.76 19.55 -32.29
C SER A 161 -26.13 19.24 -32.91
N ARG A 162 -26.68 18.05 -32.65
CA ARG A 162 -28.01 17.66 -33.12
C ARG A 162 -29.12 18.51 -32.49
N ALA A 163 -29.03 18.77 -31.19
CA ALA A 163 -29.99 19.62 -30.48
C ALA A 163 -30.03 21.04 -31.05
N VAL A 164 -28.85 21.64 -31.32
CA VAL A 164 -28.75 22.97 -31.93
C VAL A 164 -29.37 22.99 -33.33
N ARG A 165 -29.06 22.00 -34.17
CA ARG A 165 -29.65 21.90 -35.52
C ARG A 165 -31.18 21.79 -35.47
N LEU A 166 -31.70 20.98 -34.56
CA LEU A 166 -33.15 20.80 -34.39
C LEU A 166 -33.82 22.09 -33.92
N GLN A 167 -33.18 22.82 -33.01
CA GLN A 167 -33.66 24.13 -32.54
C GLN A 167 -33.69 25.15 -33.69
N GLN A 168 -32.61 25.24 -34.48
CA GLN A 168 -32.54 26.13 -35.65
C GLN A 168 -33.59 25.78 -36.70
N GLN A 169 -33.79 24.49 -36.98
CA GLN A 169 -34.82 24.03 -37.91
C GLN A 169 -36.21 24.46 -37.45
N ARG A 170 -36.55 24.22 -36.18
CA ARG A 170 -37.85 24.62 -35.63
C ARG A 170 -38.07 26.14 -35.71
N GLN A 171 -37.06 26.94 -35.34
CA GLN A 171 -37.13 28.40 -35.45
C GLN A 171 -37.38 28.86 -36.89
N ARG A 172 -36.70 28.25 -37.86
CA ARG A 172 -36.89 28.56 -39.29
C ARG A 172 -38.28 28.17 -39.78
N GLU A 173 -38.80 27.02 -39.38
CA GLU A 173 -40.14 26.56 -39.72
C GLU A 173 -41.23 27.46 -39.12
N ASP A 174 -41.07 27.89 -37.87
CA ASP A 174 -42.01 28.79 -37.20
C ASP A 174 -42.04 30.18 -37.87
N LEU A 175 -40.87 30.72 -38.24
CA LEU A 175 -40.78 31.97 -39.01
C LEU A 175 -41.41 31.85 -40.40
N ALA A 176 -41.13 30.75 -41.12
CA ALA A 176 -41.72 30.51 -42.44
C ALA A 176 -43.25 30.38 -42.37
N ARG A 177 -43.76 29.65 -41.37
CA ARG A 177 -45.20 29.49 -41.14
C ARG A 177 -45.87 30.81 -40.75
N ALA A 178 -45.19 31.67 -39.99
CA ALA A 178 -45.70 33.00 -39.66
C ALA A 178 -45.74 33.92 -40.90
N ALA A 179 -44.66 33.97 -41.68
CA ALA A 179 -44.60 34.77 -42.91
C ALA A 179 -45.64 34.33 -43.95
N GLN A 180 -45.89 33.02 -44.06
CA GLN A 180 -46.95 32.51 -44.95
C GLN A 180 -48.33 32.97 -44.49
N ARG A 181 -48.62 32.90 -43.18
CA ARG A 181 -49.87 33.41 -42.60
C ARG A 181 -50.04 34.91 -42.85
N GLU A 182 -48.98 35.69 -42.74
CA GLU A 182 -48.99 37.13 -43.02
C GLU A 182 -49.33 37.41 -44.50
N LYS A 183 -48.70 36.69 -45.44
CA LYS A 183 -48.99 36.80 -46.88
C LYS A 183 -50.43 36.42 -47.24
N GLU A 184 -50.98 35.41 -46.56
CA GLU A 184 -52.39 35.02 -46.72
C GLU A 184 -53.31 36.13 -46.21
N LEU A 185 -53.03 36.70 -45.03
CA LEU A 185 -53.77 37.85 -44.50
C LEU A 185 -53.67 39.09 -45.39
N GLU A 186 -52.52 39.38 -45.99
CA GLU A 186 -52.36 40.48 -46.95
C GLU A 186 -53.21 40.26 -48.20
N ARG A 187 -53.24 39.04 -48.74
CA ARG A 187 -54.13 38.68 -49.86
C ARG A 187 -55.59 38.87 -49.50
N GLU A 188 -55.99 38.40 -48.32
CA GLU A 188 -57.36 38.63 -47.83
C GLU A 188 -57.67 40.12 -47.68
N GLN A 189 -56.73 40.93 -47.19
CA GLN A 189 -56.91 42.38 -47.07
C GLN A 189 -57.03 43.09 -48.43
N MET A 190 -56.26 42.67 -49.43
CA MET A 190 -56.36 43.23 -50.79
C MET A 190 -57.63 42.80 -51.52
N LEU A 191 -58.21 41.64 -51.17
CA LEU A 191 -59.48 41.13 -51.72
C LEU A 191 -60.71 41.62 -50.94
N LYS A 192 -60.53 42.23 -49.76
CA LYS A 192 -61.63 42.86 -49.02
C LYS A 192 -62.09 44.12 -49.78
N PRO A 193 -63.37 44.20 -50.19
CA PRO A 193 -63.87 45.36 -50.92
C PRO A 193 -63.74 46.61 -50.04
N LYS A 194 -63.04 47.62 -50.53
CA LYS A 194 -62.97 48.93 -49.87
C LYS A 194 -64.35 49.55 -49.99
N ILE A 195 -65.13 49.50 -48.91
CA ILE A 195 -66.48 50.07 -48.86
C ILE A 195 -66.36 51.57 -49.16
N ALA A 196 -67.02 52.03 -50.22
CA ALA A 196 -67.09 53.44 -50.56
C ALA A 196 -67.69 54.20 -49.35
N GLN A 197 -66.94 55.16 -48.82
CA GLN A 197 -67.44 56.07 -47.78
C GLN A 197 -68.72 56.73 -48.30
N PRO A 198 -69.84 56.67 -47.57
CA PRO A 198 -71.08 57.30 -47.99
C PRO A 198 -70.87 58.82 -48.04
N SER A 199 -71.14 59.39 -49.21
CA SER A 199 -71.14 60.84 -49.40
C SER A 199 -72.16 61.50 -48.45
N PRO A 200 -71.84 62.65 -47.85
CA PRO A 200 -72.74 63.30 -46.90
C PRO A 200 -74.04 63.75 -47.60
N PRO A 201 -75.20 63.61 -46.94
CA PRO A 201 -76.49 63.85 -47.57
C PRO A 201 -76.69 65.33 -47.93
N LYS A 202 -77.06 65.58 -49.19
CA LYS A 202 -77.58 66.87 -49.67
C LYS A 202 -78.83 67.26 -48.87
N THR A 203 -78.70 68.20 -47.95
CA THR A 203 -79.84 68.93 -47.39
C THR A 203 -80.44 69.84 -48.46
N ALA A 204 -81.59 69.41 -49.01
CA ALA A 204 -82.49 70.28 -49.75
C ALA A 204 -83.19 71.23 -48.77
N GLN A 205 -82.67 72.45 -48.62
CA GLN A 205 -83.43 73.54 -48.01
C GLN A 205 -84.35 74.16 -49.07
N ARG A 206 -85.63 73.84 -48.89
CA ARG A 206 -86.79 74.43 -49.57
C ARG A 206 -87.06 75.79 -48.92
N SER A 207 -86.80 76.88 -49.63
CA SER A 207 -87.51 78.16 -49.43
C SER A 207 -88.84 78.10 -50.20
N PRO A 208 -89.94 78.76 -49.76
CA PRO A 208 -90.04 80.22 -49.87
C PRO A 208 -90.91 81.00 -48.83
N ALA A 209 -90.55 82.29 -48.67
CA ALA A 209 -91.39 83.53 -48.59
C ALA A 209 -92.48 83.73 -47.50
N PRO A 210 -93.09 84.93 -47.36
CA PRO A 210 -92.55 86.31 -47.29
C PRO A 210 -93.12 87.09 -46.06
N THR A 211 -92.56 88.25 -45.71
CA THR A 211 -93.21 89.57 -45.44
C THR A 211 -92.12 90.58 -45.08
#